data_AF-A0A7X5DTA7-F1
#
_entry.id   AF-A0A7X5DTA7-F1
#
_cell.length_a   1.000
_cell.length_b   1.000
_cell.length_c   1.000
_cell.angle_alpha   90.00
_cell.angle_beta   90.00
_cell.angle_gamma   90.00
#
_symmetry.space_group_name_H-M   'P 1'
#
loop_
_entity.id
_entity.type
_entity.pdbx_description
1 polymer ?
#
loop_
_entity_poly.entity_id
_entity_poly.type
_entity_poly.pdbx_seq_one_letter_code
_entity_poly.pdbx_strand_id
1 'polypeptide(L)' 'MGADLTLSGHLHGGFQRLLFLGGIVSPQCVPFPRYDRGIFMKNGRYMAVSVGLGSHSRIPRIGNPTELVVLDLL' A
#
# COMPACT_ATOMS: atom_id res chain seq x y z
N MET A 1 -10.97 -5.71 -8.64
CA MET A 1 -10.76 -4.49 -9.45
C MET A 1 -11.82 -4.47 -10.51
N GLY A 2 -12.46 -3.32 -10.74
CA GLY A 2 -13.48 -3.13 -11.79
C GLY A 2 -12.98 -2.34 -13.00
N ALA A 3 -11.88 -1.60 -12.87
CA ALA A 3 -11.20 -0.85 -13.93
C ALA A 3 -9.93 -1.58 -14.42
N ASP A 4 -9.37 -1.15 -15.54
CA ASP A 4 -8.13 -1.71 -16.10
C ASP A 4 -6.89 -1.32 -15.29
N LEU A 5 -6.90 -0.10 -14.74
CA LEU A 5 -5.97 0.39 -13.72
C LEU A 5 -6.74 0.91 -12.51
N THR A 6 -6.41 0.41 -11.32
CA THR A 6 -6.93 0.90 -10.04
C THR A 6 -5.81 1.57 -9.25
N LEU A 7 -5.98 2.84 -8.89
CA LEU A 7 -5.07 3.54 -7.98
C LEU A 7 -5.66 3.48 -6.58
N SER A 8 -4.91 2.94 -5.63
CA SER A 8 -5.37 2.74 -4.26
C SER A 8 -4.35 3.22 -3.24
N GLY A 9 -4.85 3.55 -2.05
CA GLY A 9 -4.10 4.08 -0.92
C GLY A 9 -5.02 4.15 0.31
N HIS A 10 -4.87 5.18 1.14
CA HIS A 10 -5.63 5.44 2.36
C HIS A 10 -5.35 4.46 3.52
N LEU A 11 -5.35 3.16 3.26
CA LEU A 11 -4.78 2.17 4.15
C LEU A 11 -3.28 2.14 3.89
N HIS A 12 -2.54 3.09 4.47
CA HIS A 12 -1.07 3.06 4.49
C HIS A 12 -0.63 1.61 4.74
N GLY A 13 0.10 0.99 3.81
CA GLY A 13 0.43 -0.44 3.67
C GLY A 13 0.96 -1.19 4.90
N GLY A 14 0.20 -1.17 5.99
CA GLY A 14 0.68 -1.26 7.35
C GLY A 14 1.29 0.04 7.88
N PHE A 15 0.92 0.48 9.08
CA PHE A 15 1.68 1.54 9.78
C PHE A 15 3.10 1.09 10.11
N GLN A 16 3.25 -0.22 10.31
CA GLN A 16 4.50 -0.86 10.64
C GLN A 16 4.80 -1.92 9.59
N ARG A 17 6.03 -1.87 9.06
CA ARG A 17 6.52 -2.78 8.04
C ARG A 17 7.85 -3.34 8.50
N LEU A 18 7.94 -4.66 8.54
CA LEU A 18 9.21 -5.35 8.81
C LEU A 18 9.96 -5.51 7.49
N LEU A 19 11.28 -5.32 7.54
CA LEU A 19 12.17 -5.33 6.36
C LEU A 19 11.97 -6.58 5.47
N PHE A 20 11.67 -7.73 6.08
CA PHE A 20 11.57 -9.03 5.40
C PHE A 20 10.17 -9.65 5.37
N LEU A 21 9.22 -9.17 6.19
CA LEU A 21 7.87 -9.75 6.32
C LEU A 21 6.75 -8.90 5.71
N GLY A 22 7.06 -7.68 5.24
CA GLY A 22 6.05 -6.77 4.69
C GLY A 22 5.21 -6.09 5.77
N GLY A 23 4.03 -5.59 5.39
CA GLY A 23 3.10 -4.94 6.32
C GLY A 23 2.68 -5.88 7.44
N ILE A 24 2.82 -5.46 8.71
CA ILE A 24 2.51 -6.32 9.86
C ILE A 24 1.04 -6.19 10.24
N VAL A 25 0.54 -4.94 10.31
CA VAL A 25 -0.81 -4.62 10.78
C VAL A 25 -1.37 -3.52 9.91
N SER A 26 -2.47 -3.80 9.20
CA SER A 26 -3.22 -2.77 8.48
C SER A 26 -3.96 -1.84 9.45
N PRO A 27 -4.42 -0.65 9.01
CA PRO A 27 -5.25 0.21 9.85
C PRO A 27 -6.58 -0.42 10.33
N GLN A 28 -7.00 -1.55 9.74
CA GLN A 28 -8.14 -2.34 10.20
C GLN A 28 -7.74 -3.48 11.15
N CYS A 29 -6.53 -3.44 11.71
CA CYS A 29 -5.97 -4.50 12.57
C CYS A 29 -5.90 -5.88 11.89
N VAL A 30 -5.78 -5.92 10.56
CA VAL A 30 -5.59 -7.18 9.83
C VAL A 30 -4.09 -7.47 9.75
N PRO A 31 -3.64 -8.64 10.25
CA PRO A 31 -2.25 -9.04 10.13
C PRO A 31 -1.93 -9.46 8.69
N PHE A 32 -0.73 -9.13 8.21
CA PHE A 32 -0.23 -9.52 6.88
C PHE A 32 -1.21 -9.19 5.72
N PRO A 33 -1.55 -7.91 5.49
CA PRO A 33 -2.47 -7.54 4.44
C PRO A 33 -1.96 -7.98 3.06
N ARG A 34 -2.85 -8.61 2.28
CA ARG A 34 -2.56 -9.08 0.91
C ARG A 34 -2.12 -7.98 -0.05
N TYR A 35 -2.60 -6.76 0.17
CA TYR A 35 -2.30 -5.59 -0.66
C TYR A 35 -1.78 -4.49 0.26
N ASP A 36 -0.45 -4.35 0.38
CA ASP A 36 0.21 -3.41 1.28
C ASP A 36 0.91 -2.28 0.52
N ARG A 37 1.79 -2.60 -0.43
CA ARG A 37 2.55 -1.63 -1.24
C ARG A 37 2.96 -2.26 -2.57
N GLY A 38 2.84 -1.49 -3.65
CA GLY A 38 3.35 -1.87 -4.97
C GLY A 38 2.26 -2.12 -6.00
N ILE A 39 2.64 -2.79 -7.10
CA ILE A 39 1.76 -3.08 -8.23
C ILE A 39 1.29 -4.53 -8.15
N PHE A 40 -0.01 -4.73 -8.23
CA PHE A 40 -0.66 -6.03 -8.19
C PHE A 40 -1.44 -6.26 -9.47
N MET A 41 -1.37 -7.48 -10.00
CA MET A 41 -2.14 -7.90 -11.17
C MET A 41 -3.19 -8.93 -10.77
N LYS A 42 -4.42 -8.76 -11.26
CA LYS A 42 -5.49 -9.75 -11.13
C LYS A 42 -6.37 -9.75 -12.36
N ASN A 43 -6.53 -10.91 -13.00
CA ASN A 43 -7.39 -11.10 -14.17
C ASN A 43 -7.12 -10.09 -15.30
N GLY A 44 -5.83 -9.84 -15.62
CA GLY A 44 -5.42 -8.89 -16.64
C GLY A 44 -5.55 -7.41 -16.27
N ARG A 45 -5.94 -7.10 -15.02
CA ARG A 45 -6.10 -5.72 -14.53
C ARG A 45 -5.00 -5.40 -13.52
N TYR A 46 -4.63 -4.14 -13.44
CA TYR A 46 -3.56 -3.65 -12.57
C TYR A 46 -4.11 -2.82 -11.41
N MET A 47 -3.45 -2.91 -10.26
CA MET A 47 -3.67 -2.03 -9.13
C MET A 47 -2.35 -1.56 -8.56
N ALA A 48 -2.17 -0.25 -8.48
CA ALA A 48 -1.06 0.35 -7.77
C ALA A 48 -1.53 0.76 -6.37
N VAL A 49 -0.84 0.27 -5.34
CA VAL A 49 -1.09 0.61 -3.93
C VAL A 49 0.07 1.45 -3.42
N SER A 50 -0.19 2.73 -3.17
CA SER A 50 0.79 3.66 -2.59
C SER A 50 0.66 3.72 -1.08
N VAL A 51 1.80 3.84 -0.38
CA VAL A 51 1.82 4.13 1.07
C VAL A 51 1.67 5.63 1.40
N GLY A 52 1.58 6.49 0.38
CA GLY A 52 1.28 7.91 0.49
C GLY A 52 2.35 8.76 1.19
N LEU A 53 2.15 10.08 1.14
CA LEU A 53 3.03 11.10 1.73
C LEU A 53 2.56 11.58 3.12
N GLY A 54 1.28 11.40 3.45
CA GLY A 54 0.68 11.93 4.68
C GLY A 54 0.89 11.04 5.91
N SER A 55 0.93 11.65 7.10
CA SER A 55 0.97 10.94 8.38
C SER A 55 -0.14 11.43 9.33
N HIS A 56 -1.39 11.39 8.86
CA HIS A 56 -2.54 11.91 9.61
C HIS A 56 -2.92 11.07 10.84
N SER A 57 -2.51 9.80 10.88
CA SER A 57 -2.75 8.92 12.03
C SER A 57 -1.68 9.18 13.09
N ARG A 58 -2.07 9.33 14.37
CA ARG A 58 -1.16 9.49 15.53
C ARG A 58 -0.24 8.28 15.80
N ILE A 59 -0.09 7.37 14.83
CA ILE A 59 0.69 6.14 14.92
C ILE A 59 2.00 6.38 14.14
N PRO A 60 3.17 6.20 14.76
CA PRO A 60 4.45 6.38 14.07
C PRO A 60 4.64 5.36 12.95
N ARG A 61 5.17 5.81 11.81
CA ARG A 61 5.58 4.95 10.68
C ARG A 61 6.90 4.26 11.02
N ILE A 62 6.87 2.96 11.30
CA ILE A 62 8.08 2.18 11.61
C ILE A 62 8.38 1.26 10.43
N GLY A 63 9.55 1.45 9.79
CA GLY A 63 9.96 0.65 8.63
C GLY A 63 9.12 0.85 7.36
N ASN A 64 8.20 1.84 7.34
CA ASN A 64 7.34 2.17 6.20
C ASN A 64 7.48 3.64 5.77
N PRO A 65 8.56 4.01 5.05
CA PRO A 65 8.80 5.38 4.59
C PRO A 65 7.70 5.88 3.65
N THR A 66 7.51 7.20 3.57
CA THR A 66 6.58 7.83 2.63
C THR A 66 6.95 7.54 1.19
N GLU A 67 5.96 7.50 0.30
CA GLU A 67 6.15 7.16 -1.11
C GLU A 67 5.32 8.07 -2.01
N LEU A 68 5.95 8.54 -3.09
CA LEU A 68 5.28 9.12 -4.25
C LEU A 68 5.39 8.12 -5.40
N VAL A 69 4.26 7.70 -5.95
CA VAL A 69 4.21 6.74 -7.06
C VAL A 69 4.04 7.52 -8.36
N VAL A 70 4.93 7.27 -9.33
CA VAL A 70 4.83 7.75 -10.71
C VAL A 70 4.52 6.55 -11.59
N LEU A 71 3.50 6.64 -12.43
CA LEU A 71 3.08 5.58 -13.34
C LEU A 71 3.12 6.12 -14.76
N ASP A 72 3.90 5.46 -15.61
CA ASP A 72 3.89 5.67 -17.04
C ASP A 72 2.91 4.69 -17.68
N LEU A 73 1.94 5.21 -18.42
CA LEU A 73 0.96 4.42 -19.15
C LEU A 73 1.32 4.45 -20.64
N LEU A 74 1.42 3.27 -21.24
CA LEU A 74 1.71 3.08 -22.66
C LEU A 74 0.42 3.01 -23.49
#